data_AF-A0A7S3JMZ7-F1
#
_entry.id   AF-A0A7S3JMZ7-F1
#
_cell.length_a   1.000
_cell.length_b   1.000
_cell.length_c   1.000
_cell.angle_alpha   90.00
_cell.angle_beta   90.00
_cell.angle_gamma   90.00
#
_symmetry.space_group_name_H-M   'P 1'
#
loop_
_entity.id
_entity.type
_entity.pdbx_description
1 polymer ?
#
loop_
_entity_poly.entity_id
_entity_poly.type
_entity_poly.pdbx_seq_one_letter_code
_entity_poly.pdbx_strand_id
1 'polypeptide(L)'
;MKVMKHKYKKPNCVGDINSTFSLGGKPPQPHEVLVIGDRITADIIMGNSGGFLTIRTQPFCTKNENFFVTSSRWFEDNILLNLSRTKNKFEKFEELKRNNVFEEFICPQTSRYL
;
A
#
# COMPACT_ATOMS: atom_id res chain seq x y z
N MET A 1 -11.53 -6.91 -15.55
CA MET A 1 -10.33 -6.37 -14.89
C MET A 1 -9.26 -7.46 -14.89
N LYS A 2 -8.04 -7.19 -15.37
CA LYS A 2 -6.94 -8.17 -15.33
C LYS A 2 -6.40 -8.24 -13.91
N VAL A 3 -6.43 -9.43 -13.30
CA VAL A 3 -5.97 -9.65 -11.92
C VAL A 3 -4.62 -10.37 -11.97
N MET A 4 -3.62 -9.79 -11.33
CA MET A 4 -2.30 -10.40 -11.17
C MET A 4 -2.33 -11.41 -10.01
N LYS A 5 -1.83 -12.63 -10.24
CA LYS A 5 -1.53 -13.60 -9.18
C LYS A 5 -0.02 -13.66 -9.03
N HIS A 6 0.48 -13.46 -7.81
CA HIS A 6 1.91 -13.47 -7.54
C HIS A 6 2.33 -14.80 -6.90
N LYS A 7 3.49 -15.33 -7.30
CA LYS A 7 4.03 -16.59 -6.75
C LYS A 7 4.66 -16.37 -5.37
N TYR A 8 5.27 -15.21 -5.18
CA TYR A 8 5.95 -14.84 -3.93
C TYR A 8 5.14 -13.80 -3.16
N LYS A 9 5.31 -13.78 -1.84
CA LYS A 9 4.74 -12.71 -1.01
C LYS A 9 5.48 -11.39 -1.31
N LYS A 10 4.76 -10.27 -1.20
CA LYS A 10 5.37 -8.93 -1.18
C LYS A 10 6.46 -8.89 -0.10
N PRO A 11 7.61 -8.24 -0.35
CA PRO A 11 7.91 -7.35 -1.49
C PRO A 11 8.51 -8.04 -2.74
N ASN A 12 8.69 -9.36 -2.75
CA ASN A 12 9.48 -10.07 -3.77
C ASN A 12 8.72 -10.39 -5.09
N CYS A 13 7.65 -9.66 -5.41
CA CYS A 13 6.80 -9.93 -6.58
C CYS A 13 6.89 -8.86 -7.68
N VAL A 14 7.93 -8.03 -7.69
CA VAL A 14 8.14 -7.02 -8.76
C VAL A 14 8.27 -7.67 -10.14
N GLY A 15 8.87 -8.85 -10.23
CA GLY A 15 8.94 -9.62 -11.49
C GLY A 15 7.56 -10.04 -12.01
N ASP A 16 6.61 -10.31 -11.11
CA ASP A 16 5.23 -10.66 -11.46
C ASP A 16 4.49 -9.43 -12.02
N ILE A 17 4.79 -8.23 -11.51
CA ILE A 17 4.29 -6.95 -12.05
C ILE A 17 4.84 -6.76 -13.47
N ASN A 18 6.16 -6.86 -13.62
CA ASN A 18 6.81 -6.62 -14.92
C ASN A 18 6.29 -7.57 -16.00
N SER A 19 6.15 -8.85 -15.69
CA SER A 19 5.63 -9.85 -16.63
C SER A 19 4.13 -9.67 -16.94
N THR A 20 3.32 -9.32 -15.94
CA THR A 20 1.87 -9.18 -16.12
C THR A 20 1.49 -7.93 -16.92
N PHE A 21 2.23 -6.84 -16.72
CA PHE A 21 2.01 -5.54 -17.36
C PHE A 21 2.99 -5.25 -18.50
N SER A 22 3.70 -6.28 -19.01
CA SER A 22 4.54 -6.11 -20.19
C SER A 22 3.69 -5.70 -21.40
N LEU A 23 4.05 -4.58 -22.03
CA LEU A 23 3.43 -4.07 -23.25
C LEU A 23 4.41 -4.24 -24.41
N GLY A 24 4.01 -4.95 -25.46
CA GLY A 24 4.88 -5.19 -26.62
C GLY A 24 6.15 -6.00 -26.28
N GLY A 25 6.08 -6.88 -25.28
CA GLY A 25 7.21 -7.72 -24.85
C GLY A 25 8.27 -7.00 -24.01
N LYS A 26 8.03 -5.74 -23.62
CA LYS A 26 8.91 -4.96 -22.75
C LYS A 26 8.27 -4.79 -21.37
N PRO A 27 9.06 -4.81 -20.28
CA PRO A 27 8.55 -4.48 -18.96
C PRO A 27 8.07 -3.02 -18.93
N PRO A 28 7.08 -2.70 -18.07
CA PRO A 28 6.61 -1.34 -17.92
C PRO A 28 7.73 -0.45 -17.40
N GLN A 29 7.76 0.79 -17.89
CA GLN A 29 8.68 1.81 -17.39
C GLN A 29 8.23 2.30 -16.01
N PRO A 30 9.16 2.78 -15.16
CA PRO A 30 8.84 3.24 -13.81
C PRO A 30 7.70 4.26 -13.70
N HIS A 31 7.53 5.13 -14.70
CA HIS A 31 6.51 6.17 -14.74
C HIS A 31 5.13 5.68 -15.23
N GLU A 32 5.04 4.44 -15.72
CA GLU A 32 3.79 3.84 -16.23
C GLU A 32 3.03 3.08 -15.13
N VAL A 33 3.66 2.88 -13.97
CA VAL A 33 3.11 2.06 -12.87
C VAL A 33 2.99 2.90 -11.61
N LEU A 34 1.78 2.87 -11.02
CA LEU A 34 1.46 3.45 -9.72
C LEU A 34 1.08 2.33 -8.76
N VAL A 35 1.78 2.23 -7.63
CA VAL A 35 1.48 1.28 -6.56
C VAL A 35 0.74 1.99 -5.43
N ILE A 36 -0.48 1.53 -5.12
CA ILE A 36 -1.31 2.09 -4.05
C ILE A 36 -1.51 0.99 -3.00
N GLY A 37 -1.21 1.28 -1.73
CA GLY A 37 -1.41 0.33 -0.63
C GLY A 37 -1.24 0.94 0.76
N ASP A 38 -1.69 0.21 1.77
CA ASP A 38 -1.72 0.66 3.17
C ASP A 38 -0.45 0.29 3.96
N ARG A 39 0.28 -0.73 3.51
CA ARG A 39 1.44 -1.27 4.24
C ARG A 39 2.75 -0.75 3.67
N ILE A 40 3.58 -0.17 4.53
CA ILE A 40 4.89 0.36 4.13
C ILE A 40 5.79 -0.81 3.74
N THR A 41 5.87 -1.84 4.59
CA THR A 41 6.80 -2.96 4.42
C THR A 41 6.52 -3.83 3.20
N ALA A 42 5.28 -3.81 2.71
CA ALA A 42 4.85 -4.58 1.57
C ALA A 42 4.73 -3.69 0.33
N ASP A 43 3.71 -2.84 0.27
CA ASP A 43 3.33 -2.12 -0.96
C ASP A 43 4.34 -1.04 -1.32
N ILE A 44 4.74 -0.23 -0.35
CA ILE A 44 5.66 0.90 -0.59
C ILE A 44 7.07 0.41 -0.89
N ILE A 45 7.59 -0.53 -0.09
CA ILE A 45 8.91 -1.12 -0.35
C ILE A 45 8.92 -1.86 -1.70
N MET A 46 7.88 -2.62 -2.03
CA MET A 46 7.78 -3.30 -3.32
C MET A 46 7.74 -2.32 -4.49
N GLY A 47 6.94 -1.26 -4.39
CA GLY A 47 6.86 -0.26 -5.46
C GLY A 47 8.19 0.46 -5.64
N ASN A 48 8.80 0.91 -4.55
CA ASN A 48 10.09 1.60 -4.57
C ASN A 48 11.22 0.70 -5.08
N SER A 49 11.24 -0.60 -4.75
CA SER A 49 12.25 -1.53 -5.26
C SER A 49 12.12 -1.79 -6.76
N GLY A 50 10.91 -1.64 -7.32
CA GLY A 50 10.65 -1.63 -8.75
C GLY A 50 10.85 -0.28 -9.43
N GLY A 51 11.16 0.79 -8.68
CA GLY A 51 11.28 2.16 -9.18
C GLY A 51 9.95 2.88 -9.42
N PHE A 52 8.82 2.28 -9.05
CA PHE A 52 7.48 2.80 -9.32
C PHE A 52 7.10 3.94 -8.37
N LEU A 53 6.20 4.82 -8.82
CA LEU A 53 5.57 5.79 -7.92
C LEU A 53 4.68 5.04 -6.92
N THR A 54 4.79 5.39 -5.64
CA THR A 54 4.02 4.75 -4.56
C THR A 54 3.14 5.76 -3.83
N ILE A 55 1.88 5.39 -3.59
CA ILE A 55 0.94 6.14 -2.75
C ILE A 55 0.59 5.26 -1.56
N ARG A 56 0.88 5.79 -0.37
CA ARG A 56 0.49 5.17 0.89
C ARG A 56 -0.90 5.64 1.28
N THR A 57 -1.81 4.69 1.48
CA THR A 57 -3.15 4.96 2.01
C THR A 57 -3.24 4.63 3.49
N GLN A 58 -4.19 5.24 4.19
CA GLN A 58 -4.57 4.77 5.53
C GLN A 58 -5.41 3.49 5.41
N PRO A 59 -5.27 2.54 6.35
CA PRO A 59 -6.08 1.33 6.35
C PRO A 59 -7.56 1.67 6.58
N PHE A 60 -8.46 1.05 5.81
CA PHE A 60 -9.90 1.32 5.88
C PHE A 60 -10.55 0.89 7.20
N CYS A 61 -10.11 -0.22 7.81
CA CYS A 61 -10.54 -0.62 9.14
C CYS A 61 -9.40 -1.35 9.85
N THR A 62 -9.26 -1.10 11.15
CA THR A 62 -8.27 -1.72 12.04
C THR A 62 -8.92 -2.56 13.14
N LYS A 63 -10.26 -2.67 13.15
CA LYS A 63 -11.02 -3.45 14.14
C LYS A 63 -10.91 -4.95 13.84
N ASN A 64 -10.70 -5.77 14.87
CA ASN A 64 -10.52 -7.24 14.80
C ASN A 64 -9.29 -7.76 14.05
N GLU A 65 -8.24 -6.96 13.90
CA GLU A 65 -6.98 -7.49 13.39
C GLU A 65 -6.20 -8.25 14.47
N ASN A 66 -5.52 -9.32 14.05
CA ASN A 66 -4.62 -10.05 14.93
C ASN A 66 -3.59 -9.11 15.55
N PHE A 67 -3.29 -9.30 16.84
CA PHE A 67 -2.34 -8.48 17.60
C PHE A 67 -0.98 -8.30 16.89
N PHE A 68 -0.52 -9.32 16.16
CA PHE A 68 0.70 -9.28 15.35
C PHE A 68 0.65 -8.27 14.19
N VAL A 69 -0.51 -8.13 13.53
CA VAL A 69 -0.71 -7.18 12.43
C VAL A 69 -0.73 -5.75 12.97
N THR A 70 -1.43 -5.52 14.07
CA THR A 70 -1.46 -4.22 14.77
C THR A 70 -0.07 -3.82 15.26
N SER A 71 0.70 -4.77 15.80
CA SER A 71 2.07 -4.54 16.26
C SER A 71 3.03 -4.22 15.11
N SER A 72 2.91 -4.94 13.98
CA SER A 72 3.68 -4.64 12.76
C SER A 72 3.39 -3.23 12.26
N ARG A 73 2.11 -2.81 12.25
CA ARG A 73 1.73 -1.45 11.83
C ARG A 73 2.31 -0.39 12.76
N TRP A 74 2.24 -0.62 14.08
CA TRP A 74 2.86 0.28 15.05
C TRP A 74 4.37 0.41 14.84
N PHE A 75 5.07 -0.71 14.61
CA PHE A 75 6.51 -0.69 14.34
C PHE A 75 6.84 0.04 13.03
N GLU A 76 6.06 -0.20 11.98
CA GLU A 76 6.17 0.50 10.69
C GLU A 76 6.01 2.02 10.87
N ASP A 77 4.98 2.45 11.59
CA ASP A 77 4.68 3.86 11.80
C ASP A 77 5.67 4.56 12.72
N ASN A 78 6.16 3.88 13.76
CA ASN A 78 7.03 4.51 14.76
C ASN A 78 8.51 4.48 14.38
N ILE A 79 8.96 3.49 13.59
CA ILE A 79 10.38 3.30 13.32
C ILE A 79 10.69 3.60 11.86
N LEU A 80 9.94 3.01 10.91
CA LEU A 80 10.25 3.17 9.49
C LEU A 80 9.92 4.58 8.98
N LEU A 81 8.82 5.19 9.41
CA LEU A 81 8.54 6.57 9.05
C LEU A 81 9.56 7.53 9.64
N ASN A 82 9.93 7.35 10.91
CA ASN A 82 10.89 8.21 11.58
C ASN A 82 12.29 8.10 10.95
N LEU A 83 12.71 6.91 10.48
CA LEU A 83 13.97 6.71 9.76
C LEU A 83 13.93 7.20 8.30
N SER A 84 12.79 7.07 7.63
CA SER A 84 12.62 7.48 6.22
C SER A 84 12.50 8.99 6.07
N ARG A 85 11.97 9.67 7.09
CA ARG A 85 11.85 11.13 7.18
C ARG A 85 13.21 11.84 7.13
N THR A 86 14.30 11.14 7.44
CA THR A 86 15.67 11.68 7.44
C THR A 86 16.37 11.57 6.09
N LYS A 87 15.86 10.76 5.13
CA LYS A 87 16.58 10.46 3.87
C LYS A 87 15.89 10.90 2.58
N ASN A 88 14.57 11.14 2.55
CA ASN A 88 13.89 11.61 1.35
C ASN A 88 12.86 12.69 1.70
N LYS A 89 12.77 13.72 0.84
CA LYS A 89 11.64 14.66 0.78
C LYS A 89 10.37 13.86 0.47
N PHE A 90 9.74 13.31 1.50
CA PHE A 90 8.39 12.80 1.39
C PHE A 90 7.50 14.03 1.26
N GLU A 91 7.18 14.43 0.04
CA GLU A 91 6.17 15.46 -0.18
C GLU A 91 4.85 14.89 0.31
N LYS A 92 4.41 15.39 1.47
CA LYS A 92 3.10 15.08 2.00
C LYS A 92 2.11 15.74 1.05
N PHE A 93 1.49 14.93 0.19
CA PHE A 93 0.26 15.35 -0.49
C PHE A 93 -0.79 15.48 0.60
N GLU A 94 -0.87 16.67 1.20
CA GLU A 94 -1.96 17.07 2.08
C GLU A 94 -3.25 16.90 1.29
N GLU A 95 -3.97 15.86 1.70
CA GLU A 95 -5.38 15.56 1.49
C GLU A 95 -6.14 16.66 0.74
N LEU A 96 -6.47 16.36 -0.52
CA LEU A 96 -7.67 16.92 -1.14
C LEU A 96 -8.83 16.56 -0.21
N LYS A 97 -9.20 17.50 0.66
CA LYS A 97 -10.43 17.48 1.46
C LYS A 97 -11.61 17.34 0.51
N ARG A 98 -11.93 16.11 0.11
CA ARG A 98 -13.26 15.76 -0.39
C ARG A 98 -14.16 15.64 0.82
N ASN A 99 -14.59 16.81 1.30
CA ASN A 99 -15.81 16.91 2.07
C ASN A 99 -16.89 16.09 1.33
N ASN A 100 -17.51 15.15 2.04
CA ASN A 100 -18.75 14.42 1.67
C ASN A 100 -18.66 13.02 1.03
N VAL A 101 -17.56 12.25 1.13
CA VAL A 101 -17.57 10.84 0.62
C VAL A 101 -17.30 9.77 1.70
N PHE A 102 -16.81 10.13 2.88
CA PHE A 102 -16.34 9.14 3.87
C PHE A 102 -17.35 8.65 4.91
N GLU A 103 -18.53 9.27 5.04
CA GLU A 103 -19.53 8.77 6.01
C GLU A 103 -20.16 7.43 5.58
N GLU A 104 -20.10 7.06 4.30
CA GLU A 104 -20.75 5.84 3.80
C GLU A 104 -19.85 4.58 3.87
N PHE A 105 -18.54 4.73 4.10
CA PHE A 105 -17.59 3.62 4.20
C PHE A 105 -17.08 3.36 5.63
N ILE A 106 -17.77 3.89 6.64
CA ILE A 106 -17.48 3.60 8.04
C ILE A 106 -17.63 2.09 8.27
N CYS A 107 -16.53 1.45 8.67
CA CYS A 107 -16.44 0.05 9.07
C CYS A 107 -17.72 -0.36 9.85
N PRO A 108 -18.58 -1.24 9.30
CA PRO A 108 -19.90 -1.47 9.86
C PRO A 108 -19.75 -1.92 11.32
N GLN A 109 -20.35 -1.14 12.22
CA GLN A 109 -20.42 -1.54 13.62
C GLN A 109 -21.48 -2.65 13.76
N THR A 110 -21.03 -3.79 14.30
CA THR A 110 -21.80 -4.77 15.10
C THR A 110 -23.07 -5.40 14.49
N SER A 111 -23.04 -6.73 14.34
CA SER A 111 -23.99 -7.55 15.09
C SER A 111 -23.29 -8.78 15.65
N ARG A 112 -23.41 -8.95 16.97
CA ARG A 112 -23.27 -10.25 17.63
C ARG A 112 -24.16 -11.23 16.89
N TYR A 113 -23.64 -12.40 16.55
CA TYR A 113 -24.49 -13.57 16.43
C TYR A 113 -24.19 -14.42 17.66
N LEU A 114 -25.13 -14.30 18.61
CA LEU A 114 -25.55 -15.41 19.47
C LEU A 114 -25.90 -16.63 18.60
#